data_AF-A0A560DKA5-F1
#
_entry.id   AF-A0A560DKA5-F1
#
_cell.length_a   1.000
_cell.length_b   1.000
_cell.length_c   1.000
_cell.angle_alpha   90.00
_cell.angle_beta   90.00
_cell.angle_gamma   90.00
#
_symmetry.space_group_name_H-M   'P 1'
#
loop_
_entity.id
_entity.type
_entity.pdbx_description
1 polymer ?
#
loop_
_entity_poly.entity_id
_entity_poly.type
_entity_poly.pdbx_seq_one_letter_code
_entity_poly.pdbx_strand_id
1 'polypeptide(L)'
;MSVNIPDLTLLIFVVFTGYGLVFIGMFAVIFYMRKRHPHEVYTIWLAISFFFTVILGAGIIALRNKIGLADVCGTYKHECEKLYEVMTNEEDELRLVGAFVAITIIPQLLAYFLSALSGSATAPRYVWTIQQAAAWSLIKFVASIGGGLTGLTVATLIVRGSVELISIVPGPMLIAVAFWLAFLHLAFWDLLDFLSERYIGSEGSKKFPIRTLVAIHKWSTRNVPRAAPHSLTRHALIELLKSDAVYDYISQNRKIP
;
A
#
# COMPACT_ATOMS: atom_id res chain seq x y z
N MET A 1 -5.80 2.17 42.68
CA MET A 1 -4.98 1.00 42.29
C MET A 1 -3.53 1.44 42.29
N SER A 2 -2.71 0.97 43.23
CA SER A 2 -1.27 1.19 43.23
C SER A 2 -0.63 0.19 42.27
N VAL A 3 -0.12 0.66 41.14
CA VAL A 3 0.71 -0.17 40.25
C VAL A 3 2.07 -0.34 40.92
N ASN A 4 2.53 -1.58 41.07
CA ASN A 4 3.84 -1.87 41.63
C ASN A 4 4.94 -1.31 40.70
N ILE A 5 5.89 -0.56 41.26
CA ILE A 5 7.04 0.01 40.54
C ILE A 5 7.79 -1.02 39.66
N PRO A 6 8.02 -2.30 40.08
CA PRO A 6 8.64 -3.30 39.20
C PRO A 6 7.80 -3.68 37.96
N ASP A 7 6.48 -3.51 37.99
CA ASP A 7 5.63 -3.77 36.81
C ASP A 7 5.79 -2.67 35.76
N LEU A 8 6.04 -1.44 36.20
CA LEU A 8 6.25 -0.29 35.31
C LEU A 8 7.58 -0.40 34.55
N THR A 9 8.67 -0.79 35.21
CA THR A 9 9.97 -0.97 34.55
C THR A 9 9.96 -2.10 33.54
N LEU A 10 9.29 -3.22 33.86
CA LEU A 10 9.10 -4.33 32.94
C LEU A 10 8.26 -3.91 31.72
N LEU A 11 7.15 -3.18 31.95
CA LEU A 11 6.30 -2.68 30.87
C LEU A 11 7.09 -1.75 29.93
N ILE A 12 7.86 -0.80 30.49
CA ILE A 12 8.74 0.08 29.72
C ILE A 12 9.71 -0.77 28.89
N PHE A 13 10.41 -1.72 29.51
CA PHE A 13 11.37 -2.57 28.79
C PHE A 13 10.73 -3.34 27.63
N VAL A 14 9.56 -3.96 27.85
CA VAL A 14 8.83 -4.72 26.81
C VAL A 14 8.41 -3.80 25.67
N VAL A 15 7.88 -2.61 25.99
CA VAL A 15 7.43 -1.63 25.02
C VAL A 15 8.60 -1.13 24.17
N PHE A 16 9.71 -0.71 24.80
CA PHE A 16 10.90 -0.23 24.08
C PHE A 16 11.57 -1.32 23.24
N THR A 17 11.63 -2.55 23.75
CA THR A 17 12.19 -3.69 23.00
C THR A 17 11.33 -4.02 21.80
N GLY A 18 10.01 -4.04 21.97
CA GLY A 18 9.06 -4.24 20.88
C GLY A 18 9.21 -3.21 19.77
N TYR A 19 9.26 -1.92 20.13
CA TYR A 19 9.50 -0.85 19.16
C TYR A 19 10.86 -0.98 18.47
N GLY A 20 11.92 -1.26 19.23
CA GLY A 20 13.26 -1.46 18.68
C GLY A 20 13.29 -2.53 17.59
N LEU A 21 12.64 -3.68 17.82
CA LEU A 21 12.53 -4.75 16.83
C LEU A 21 11.77 -4.33 15.57
N VAL A 22 10.68 -3.57 15.73
CA VAL A 22 9.90 -3.04 14.59
C VAL A 22 10.76 -2.10 13.73
N PHE A 23 11.56 -1.22 14.34
CA PHE A 23 12.45 -0.31 13.61
C PHE A 23 13.60 -1.06 12.92
N ILE A 24 14.24 -2.02 13.59
CA ILE A 24 15.28 -2.85 12.98
C ILE A 24 14.71 -3.59 11.76
N GLY A 25 13.50 -4.15 11.91
CA GLY A 25 12.77 -4.78 10.83
C GLY A 25 12.46 -3.83 9.68
N MET A 26 11.99 -2.61 9.98
CA MET A 26 11.76 -1.56 8.98
C MET A 26 13.04 -1.24 8.19
N PHE A 27 14.18 -1.09 8.84
CA PHE A 27 15.46 -0.85 8.14
C PHE A 27 15.81 -2.03 7.22
N ALA A 28 15.68 -3.26 7.69
CA ALA A 28 15.92 -4.45 6.87
C ALA A 28 14.99 -4.50 5.64
N VAL A 29 13.70 -4.18 5.84
CA VAL A 29 12.71 -4.06 4.77
C VAL A 29 13.09 -2.97 3.76
N ILE A 30 13.48 -1.78 4.22
CA ILE A 30 13.91 -0.69 3.35
C ILE A 30 15.15 -1.10 2.53
N PHE A 31 16.13 -1.75 3.15
CA PHE A 31 17.33 -2.23 2.45
C PHE A 31 17.00 -3.31 1.41
N TYR A 32 16.08 -4.21 1.72
CA TYR A 32 15.58 -5.22 0.79
C TYR A 32 14.85 -4.56 -0.38
N MET A 33 13.85 -3.72 -0.10
CA MET A 33 13.05 -3.04 -1.11
C MET A 33 13.90 -2.10 -1.95
N ARG A 34 14.87 -1.37 -1.40
CA ARG A 34 15.75 -0.49 -2.18
C ARG A 34 16.50 -1.22 -3.29
N LYS A 35 16.82 -2.51 -3.11
CA LYS A 35 17.51 -3.31 -4.12
C LYS A 35 16.60 -3.80 -5.24
N ARG A 36 15.31 -4.07 -4.95
CA ARG A 36 14.36 -4.68 -5.89
C ARG A 36 13.30 -3.72 -6.43
N HIS A 37 12.84 -2.80 -5.59
CA HIS A 37 11.70 -1.91 -5.75
C HIS A 37 12.06 -0.48 -5.27
N PRO A 38 13.07 0.18 -5.87
CA PRO A 38 13.55 1.48 -5.41
C PRO A 38 12.52 2.60 -5.59
N HIS A 39 11.67 2.51 -6.62
CA HIS A 39 10.66 3.52 -6.92
C HIS A 39 9.54 3.56 -5.86
N GLU A 40 9.18 2.40 -5.34
CA GLU A 40 8.20 2.16 -4.30
C GLU A 40 8.68 2.78 -2.98
N VAL A 41 9.94 2.53 -2.62
CA VAL A 41 10.59 3.16 -1.45
C VAL A 41 10.58 4.68 -1.58
N TYR A 42 10.96 5.20 -2.76
CA TYR A 42 10.95 6.64 -3.02
C TYR A 42 9.54 7.25 -2.87
N THR A 43 8.52 6.54 -3.35
CA THR A 43 7.13 6.99 -3.26
C THR A 43 6.65 7.11 -1.82
N ILE A 44 6.99 6.14 -0.97
CA ILE A 44 6.66 6.18 0.48
C ILE A 44 7.39 7.35 1.14
N TRP A 45 8.69 7.50 0.87
CA TRP A 45 9.48 8.63 1.41
C TRP A 45 8.92 9.98 0.99
N LEU A 46 8.50 10.13 -0.27
CA LEU A 46 7.92 11.37 -0.77
C LEU A 46 6.65 11.74 0.00
N ALA A 47 5.77 10.77 0.26
CA ALA A 47 4.57 10.99 1.07
C ALA A 47 4.93 11.43 2.50
N ILE A 48 5.84 10.70 3.16
CA ILE A 48 6.31 11.02 4.51
C ILE A 48 6.87 12.44 4.55
N SER A 49 7.81 12.76 3.66
CA SER A 49 8.50 14.06 3.64
C SER A 49 7.54 15.22 3.37
N PHE A 50 6.61 15.05 2.42
CA PHE A 50 5.62 16.08 2.11
C PHE A 50 4.78 16.44 3.35
N PHE A 51 4.15 15.45 3.99
CA PHE A 51 3.30 15.70 5.15
C PHE A 51 4.11 16.11 6.39
N PHE A 52 5.30 15.55 6.58
CA PHE A 52 6.22 16.02 7.62
C PHE A 52 6.51 17.51 7.48
N THR A 53 6.91 17.98 6.30
CA THR A 53 7.28 19.38 6.08
C THR A 53 6.08 20.31 6.23
N VAL A 54 4.93 19.95 5.65
CA VAL A 54 3.70 20.77 5.74
C VAL A 54 3.24 20.91 7.19
N ILE A 55 3.14 19.80 7.93
CA ILE A 55 2.66 19.82 9.32
C ILE A 55 3.69 20.41 10.28
N LEU A 56 4.99 20.20 10.04
CA LEU A 56 6.05 20.86 10.81
C LEU A 56 5.95 22.39 10.70
N GLY A 57 5.85 22.91 9.48
CA GLY A 57 5.74 24.35 9.24
C GLY A 57 4.48 24.95 9.90
N ALA A 58 3.33 24.34 9.65
CA ALA A 58 2.06 24.77 10.27
C ALA A 58 2.12 24.65 11.81
N GLY A 59 2.67 23.56 12.33
CA GLY A 59 2.79 23.29 13.76
C GLY A 59 3.65 24.33 14.48
N ILE A 60 4.79 24.74 13.90
CA ILE A 60 5.64 25.79 14.48
C ILE A 60 4.86 27.11 14.59
N ILE A 61 4.13 27.50 13.54
CA ILE A 61 3.33 28.74 13.53
C ILE A 61 2.21 28.66 14.57
N ALA A 62 1.47 27.55 14.59
CA ALA A 62 0.36 27.33 15.52
C ALA A 62 0.83 27.41 16.98
N LEU A 63 1.90 26.70 17.31
CA LEU A 63 2.44 26.63 18.66
C LEU A 63 3.01 27.97 19.14
N ARG A 64 3.70 28.73 18.28
CA ARG A 64 4.23 30.06 18.63
C ARG A 64 3.14 31.08 18.92
N ASN A 65 2.05 31.01 18.16
CA ASN A 65 0.91 31.93 18.30
C ASN A 65 -0.14 31.46 19.31
N LYS A 66 0.02 30.27 19.90
CA LYS A 66 -0.95 29.63 20.82
C LYS A 66 -2.34 29.46 20.20
N ILE A 67 -2.37 29.13 18.91
CA ILE A 67 -3.60 28.87 18.14
C ILE A 67 -3.66 27.39 17.74
N GLY A 68 -4.82 26.92 17.29
CA GLY A 68 -4.97 25.58 16.72
C GLY A 68 -4.26 25.44 15.38
N LEU A 69 -3.97 24.20 14.96
CA LEU A 69 -3.27 23.94 13.70
C LEU A 69 -4.03 24.50 12.49
N ALA A 70 -5.36 24.40 12.49
CA ALA A 70 -6.19 24.91 11.40
C ALA A 70 -6.34 26.43 11.40
N ASP A 71 -6.14 27.10 12.55
CA ASP A 71 -6.17 28.56 12.64
C ASP A 71 -5.01 29.22 11.85
N VAL A 72 -3.95 28.46 11.55
CA VAL A 72 -2.84 28.91 10.69
C VAL A 72 -3.33 29.31 9.29
N CYS A 73 -4.44 28.74 8.82
CA CYS A 73 -5.01 29.05 7.51
C CYS A 73 -5.82 30.36 7.47
N GLY A 74 -6.00 31.05 8.60
CA GLY A 74 -6.69 32.34 8.67
C GLY A 74 -8.12 32.27 8.12
N THR A 75 -8.38 32.97 7.03
CA THR A 75 -9.70 33.01 6.38
C THR A 75 -10.18 31.66 5.86
N TYR A 76 -9.27 30.72 5.62
CA TYR A 76 -9.55 29.37 5.12
C TYR A 76 -9.56 28.31 6.23
N LYS A 77 -9.80 28.72 7.47
CA LYS A 77 -9.80 27.82 8.63
C LYS A 77 -10.72 26.63 8.42
N HIS A 78 -11.97 26.86 7.99
CA HIS A 78 -12.98 25.82 7.81
C HIS A 78 -12.55 24.77 6.78
N GLU A 79 -11.95 25.22 5.68
CA GLU A 79 -11.42 24.36 4.63
C GLU A 79 -10.23 23.54 5.14
N CYS A 80 -9.35 24.14 5.94
CA CYS A 80 -8.23 23.43 6.56
C CYS A 80 -8.66 22.43 7.63
N GLU A 81 -9.68 22.74 8.44
CA GLU A 81 -10.25 21.79 9.40
C GLU A 81 -10.84 20.59 8.68
N LYS A 82 -11.64 20.82 7.64
CA LYS A 82 -12.18 19.75 6.80
C LYS A 82 -11.09 18.94 6.12
N LEU A 83 -10.08 19.58 5.56
CA LEU A 83 -8.98 18.89 4.89
C LEU A 83 -8.19 18.03 5.89
N TYR A 84 -7.92 18.57 7.08
CA TYR A 84 -7.24 17.84 8.14
C TYR A 84 -8.07 16.63 8.61
N GLU A 85 -9.37 16.81 8.83
CA GLU A 85 -10.30 15.74 9.18
C GLU A 85 -10.31 14.64 8.11
N VAL A 86 -10.47 15.00 6.83
CA VAL A 86 -10.43 14.04 5.71
C VAL A 86 -9.09 13.31 5.63
N MET A 87 -7.97 14.01 5.87
CA MET A 87 -6.64 13.40 5.79
C MET A 87 -6.28 12.53 7.00
N THR A 88 -7.00 12.65 8.12
CA THR A 88 -6.68 11.93 9.37
C THR A 88 -7.76 10.94 9.79
N ASN A 89 -8.93 10.95 9.13
CA ASN A 89 -10.00 10.01 9.41
C ASN A 89 -9.72 8.65 8.75
N GLU A 90 -9.16 7.73 9.54
CA GLU A 90 -8.82 6.38 9.11
C GLU A 90 -10.04 5.57 8.66
N GLU A 91 -11.20 5.79 9.30
CA GLU A 91 -12.42 5.05 8.99
C GLU A 91 -12.96 5.44 7.61
N ASP A 92 -12.99 6.73 7.32
CA ASP A 92 -13.48 7.23 6.04
C ASP A 92 -12.52 6.90 4.89
N GLU A 93 -11.20 6.89 5.11
CA GLU A 93 -10.25 6.43 4.09
C GLU A 93 -10.43 4.93 3.80
N LEU A 94 -10.59 4.08 4.82
CA LEU A 94 -10.84 2.66 4.63
C LEU A 94 -12.18 2.41 3.91
N ARG A 95 -13.22 3.17 4.24
CA ARG A 95 -14.50 3.13 3.54
C ARG A 95 -14.36 3.60 2.10
N LEU A 96 -13.58 4.64 1.83
CA LEU A 96 -13.33 5.17 0.49
C LEU A 96 -12.59 4.14 -0.37
N VAL A 97 -11.49 3.57 0.14
CA VAL A 97 -10.73 2.50 -0.54
C VAL A 97 -11.62 1.28 -0.76
N GLY A 98 -12.39 0.87 0.26
CA GLY A 98 -13.34 -0.23 0.17
C GLY A 98 -14.43 0.00 -0.87
N ALA A 99 -15.03 1.19 -0.90
CA ALA A 99 -16.04 1.58 -1.89
C ALA A 99 -15.45 1.62 -3.30
N PHE A 100 -14.25 2.19 -3.46
CA PHE A 100 -13.54 2.20 -4.74
C PHE A 100 -13.31 0.77 -5.25
N VAL A 101 -12.79 -0.12 -4.40
CA VAL A 101 -12.60 -1.54 -4.72
C VAL A 101 -13.94 -2.21 -5.05
N ALA A 102 -14.97 -1.99 -4.25
CA ALA A 102 -16.28 -2.59 -4.45
C ALA A 102 -16.89 -2.17 -5.80
N ILE A 103 -16.93 -0.87 -6.10
CA ILE A 103 -17.54 -0.33 -7.31
C ILE A 103 -16.78 -0.76 -8.57
N THR A 104 -15.47 -0.95 -8.48
CA THR A 104 -14.65 -1.21 -9.67
C THR A 104 -14.35 -2.69 -9.89
N ILE A 105 -14.14 -3.48 -8.83
CA ILE A 105 -13.80 -4.91 -8.92
C ILE A 105 -15.06 -5.79 -8.98
N ILE A 106 -16.07 -5.53 -8.14
CA ILE A 106 -17.24 -6.43 -8.04
C ILE A 106 -17.97 -6.56 -9.38
N PRO A 107 -18.26 -5.47 -10.13
CA PRO A 107 -18.91 -5.61 -11.43
C PRO A 107 -18.09 -6.44 -12.43
N GLN A 108 -16.76 -6.34 -12.41
CA GLN A 108 -15.88 -7.13 -13.29
C GLN A 108 -15.92 -8.62 -12.92
N LEU A 109 -15.88 -8.94 -11.62
CA LEU A 109 -15.99 -10.33 -11.16
C LEU A 109 -17.36 -10.93 -11.44
N LEU A 110 -18.43 -10.15 -11.27
CA LEU A 110 -19.79 -10.58 -11.58
C LEU A 110 -19.96 -10.81 -13.09
N ALA A 111 -19.47 -9.91 -13.93
CA ALA A 111 -19.48 -10.07 -15.38
C ALA A 111 -18.70 -11.32 -15.82
N TYR A 112 -17.53 -11.55 -15.21
CA TYR A 112 -16.75 -12.77 -15.43
C TYR A 112 -17.54 -14.03 -15.04
N PHE A 113 -18.16 -14.03 -13.85
CA PHE A 113 -18.95 -15.15 -13.35
C PHE A 113 -20.16 -15.45 -14.24
N LEU A 114 -20.93 -14.44 -14.62
CA LEU A 114 -22.08 -14.60 -15.52
C LEU A 114 -21.65 -15.13 -16.90
N SER A 115 -20.55 -14.61 -17.44
CA SER A 115 -19.99 -15.08 -18.72
C SER A 115 -19.39 -16.49 -18.62
N ALA A 116 -18.92 -16.89 -17.44
CA ALA A 116 -18.39 -18.23 -17.19
C ALA A 116 -19.47 -19.31 -17.32
N LEU A 117 -20.71 -19.00 -16.94
CA LEU A 117 -21.84 -19.94 -17.08
C LEU A 117 -22.07 -20.35 -18.55
N SER A 118 -21.94 -19.39 -19.48
CA SER A 118 -22.04 -19.65 -20.92
C SER A 118 -20.74 -20.12 -21.57
N GLY A 119 -19.66 -20.26 -20.80
CA GLY A 119 -18.34 -20.63 -21.32
C GLY A 119 -17.67 -19.54 -22.15
N SER A 120 -18.14 -18.29 -22.09
CA SER A 120 -17.67 -17.15 -22.89
C SER A 120 -16.90 -16.12 -22.06
N ALA A 121 -16.45 -16.48 -20.85
CA ALA A 121 -15.76 -15.55 -19.97
C ALA A 121 -14.46 -15.03 -20.58
N THR A 122 -14.22 -13.73 -20.43
CA THR A 122 -12.95 -13.08 -20.73
C THR A 122 -12.29 -12.65 -19.42
N ALA A 123 -10.97 -12.83 -19.29
CA ALA A 123 -10.25 -12.44 -18.10
C ALA A 123 -10.51 -10.96 -17.75
N PRO A 124 -10.73 -10.62 -16.46
CA PRO A 124 -10.95 -9.24 -16.04
C PRO A 124 -9.67 -8.43 -16.25
N ARG A 125 -9.77 -7.29 -16.94
CA ARG A 125 -8.60 -6.52 -17.40
C ARG A 125 -8.01 -5.58 -16.35
N TYR A 126 -8.83 -5.00 -15.48
CA TYR A 126 -8.38 -3.89 -14.62
C TYR A 126 -8.30 -4.23 -13.14
N VAL A 127 -8.70 -5.44 -12.74
CA VAL A 127 -8.74 -5.85 -11.33
C VAL A 127 -7.37 -5.69 -10.68
N TRP A 128 -6.30 -6.10 -11.36
CA TRP A 128 -4.94 -5.92 -10.89
C TRP A 128 -4.59 -4.45 -10.64
N THR A 129 -4.71 -3.61 -11.67
CA THR A 129 -4.36 -2.18 -11.58
C THR A 129 -5.14 -1.48 -10.47
N ILE A 130 -6.42 -1.82 -10.31
CA ILE A 130 -7.27 -1.28 -9.25
C ILE A 130 -6.77 -1.74 -7.87
N GLN A 131 -6.45 -3.03 -7.69
CA GLN A 131 -5.93 -3.54 -6.42
C GLN A 131 -4.59 -2.88 -6.06
N GLN A 132 -3.70 -2.72 -7.05
CA GLN A 132 -2.44 -2.00 -6.88
C GLN A 132 -2.69 -0.55 -6.45
N ALA A 133 -3.60 0.16 -7.13
CA ALA A 133 -3.95 1.54 -6.79
C ALA A 133 -4.52 1.64 -5.36
N ALA A 134 -5.43 0.74 -4.99
CA ALA A 134 -6.04 0.69 -3.66
C ALA A 134 -4.99 0.42 -2.56
N ALA A 135 -4.15 -0.61 -2.73
CA ALA A 135 -3.10 -0.96 -1.79
C ALA A 135 -2.07 0.18 -1.63
N TRP A 136 -1.64 0.77 -2.74
CA TRP A 136 -0.69 1.89 -2.71
C TRP A 136 -1.30 3.17 -2.15
N SER A 137 -2.61 3.42 -2.33
CA SER A 137 -3.31 4.53 -1.68
C SER A 137 -3.26 4.37 -0.17
N LEU A 138 -3.61 3.18 0.34
CA LEU A 138 -3.60 2.89 1.77
C LEU A 138 -2.19 3.00 2.37
N ILE A 139 -1.17 2.46 1.70
CA ILE A 139 0.24 2.56 2.15
C ILE A 139 0.67 4.03 2.26
N LYS A 140 0.35 4.84 1.25
CA LYS A 140 0.68 6.28 1.25
C LYS A 140 -0.09 7.03 2.32
N PHE A 141 -1.35 6.71 2.55
CA PHE A 141 -2.15 7.31 3.61
C PHE A 141 -1.52 7.07 4.99
N VAL A 142 -1.19 5.82 5.32
CA VAL A 142 -0.52 5.47 6.58
C VAL A 142 0.83 6.19 6.71
N ALA A 143 1.62 6.24 5.63
CA ALA A 143 2.89 6.95 5.60
C ALA A 143 2.72 8.47 5.80
N SER A 144 1.65 9.04 5.26
CA SER A 144 1.31 10.46 5.34
C SER A 144 0.94 10.86 6.76
N ILE A 145 0.08 10.08 7.43
CA ILE A 145 -0.25 10.30 8.84
C ILE A 145 1.01 10.16 9.70
N GLY A 146 1.82 9.13 9.46
CA GLY A 146 3.09 8.94 10.17
C GLY A 146 4.02 10.14 10.04
N GLY A 147 4.22 10.65 8.82
CA GLY A 147 5.01 11.86 8.56
C GLY A 147 4.43 13.10 9.24
N GLY A 148 3.13 13.31 9.16
CA GLY A 148 2.43 14.44 9.80
C GLY A 148 2.58 14.45 11.32
N LEU A 149 2.35 13.31 11.97
CA LEU A 149 2.52 13.17 13.43
C LEU A 149 3.97 13.41 13.86
N THR A 150 4.95 12.85 13.13
CA THR A 150 6.37 13.13 13.40
C THR A 150 6.68 14.63 13.23
N GLY A 151 6.11 15.28 12.21
CA GLY A 151 6.26 16.72 11.99
C GLY A 151 5.73 17.54 13.16
N LEU A 152 4.55 17.20 13.69
CA LEU A 152 3.95 17.88 14.84
C LEU A 152 4.77 17.68 16.13
N THR A 153 5.28 16.47 16.38
CA THR A 153 6.14 16.19 17.52
C THR A 153 7.44 16.98 17.44
N VAL A 154 8.07 17.06 16.26
CA VAL A 154 9.28 17.88 16.04
C VAL A 154 8.98 19.37 16.20
N ALA A 155 7.84 19.86 15.71
CA ALA A 155 7.41 21.25 15.93
C ALA A 155 7.28 21.57 17.42
N THR A 156 6.68 20.65 18.19
CA THR A 156 6.52 20.78 19.65
C THR A 156 7.87 20.83 20.35
N LEU A 157 8.80 19.97 19.96
CA LEU A 157 10.16 19.97 20.50
C LEU A 157 10.90 21.28 20.20
N ILE A 158 10.78 21.82 18.98
CA ILE A 158 11.41 23.08 18.57
C ILE A 158 10.86 24.27 19.36
N VAL A 159 9.54 24.36 19.55
CA VAL A 159 8.90 25.54 20.14
C VAL A 159 8.86 25.48 21.67
N ARG A 160 8.58 24.30 22.25
CA ARG A 160 8.42 24.14 23.70
C ARG A 160 9.68 23.63 24.41
N GLY A 161 10.64 23.09 23.66
CA GLY A 161 11.88 22.51 24.22
C GLY A 161 11.70 21.15 24.91
N SER A 162 10.47 20.66 25.04
CA SER A 162 10.16 19.35 25.62
C SER A 162 8.93 18.72 24.97
N VAL A 163 8.95 17.39 24.91
CA VAL A 163 7.84 16.55 24.46
C VAL A 163 7.76 15.32 25.35
N GLU A 164 6.56 14.82 25.58
CA GLU A 164 6.38 13.56 26.29
C GLU A 164 6.88 12.41 25.40
N LEU A 165 7.65 11.49 25.99
CA LEU A 165 8.27 10.39 25.24
C LEU A 165 7.23 9.54 24.48
N ILE A 166 6.05 9.34 25.06
CA ILE A 166 4.96 8.58 24.45
C ILE A 166 4.38 9.26 23.20
N SER A 167 4.46 10.59 23.11
CA SER A 167 3.98 11.36 21.94
C SER A 167 4.92 11.29 20.73
N ILE A 168 6.17 10.86 20.92
CA ILE A 168 7.13 10.66 19.83
C ILE A 168 6.81 9.39 19.04
N VAL A 169 6.27 8.38 19.69
CA VAL A 169 6.18 7.02 19.18
C VAL A 169 5.21 6.83 18.00
N PRO A 170 3.99 7.41 17.99
CA PRO A 170 2.98 7.08 16.97
C PRO A 170 3.41 7.36 15.53
N GLY A 171 4.04 8.51 15.27
CA GLY A 171 4.45 8.90 13.91
C GLY A 171 5.45 7.92 13.28
N PRO A 172 6.63 7.71 13.91
CA PRO A 172 7.61 6.72 13.46
C PRO A 172 7.07 5.28 13.40
N MET A 173 6.15 4.91 14.30
CA MET A 173 5.49 3.60 14.25
C MET A 173 4.63 3.43 12.99
N LEU A 174 3.81 4.44 12.63
CA LEU A 174 3.02 4.39 11.40
C LEU A 174 3.91 4.39 10.15
N ILE A 175 5.03 5.12 10.15
CA ILE A 175 6.03 5.04 9.07
C ILE A 175 6.55 3.60 8.93
N ALA A 176 6.89 2.94 10.04
CA ALA A 176 7.33 1.55 10.01
C ALA A 176 6.25 0.61 9.48
N VAL A 177 5.00 0.78 9.93
CA VAL A 177 3.84 0.02 9.44
C VAL A 177 3.65 0.20 7.93
N ALA A 178 3.77 1.43 7.40
CA ALA A 178 3.66 1.67 5.96
C ALA A 178 4.71 0.90 5.13
N PHE A 179 5.97 0.87 5.59
CA PHE A 179 7.01 0.07 4.95
C PHE A 179 6.75 -1.43 5.05
N TRP A 180 6.27 -1.91 6.20
CA TRP A 180 5.88 -3.31 6.37
C TRP A 180 4.72 -3.72 5.46
N LEU A 181 3.69 -2.87 5.33
CA LEU A 181 2.57 -3.10 4.41
C LEU A 181 3.05 -3.16 2.96
N ALA A 182 3.93 -2.23 2.56
CA ALA A 182 4.52 -2.24 1.23
C ALA A 182 5.34 -3.51 0.96
N PHE A 183 6.14 -3.95 1.93
CA PHE A 183 6.89 -5.19 1.83
C PHE A 183 5.99 -6.41 1.72
N LEU A 184 4.97 -6.53 2.57
CA LEU A 184 4.04 -7.67 2.53
C LEU A 184 3.29 -7.71 1.21
N HIS A 185 2.85 -6.55 0.70
CA HIS A 185 2.21 -6.44 -0.61
C HIS A 185 3.12 -6.91 -1.74
N LEU A 186 4.37 -6.42 -1.79
CA LEU A 186 5.33 -6.82 -2.82
C LEU A 186 5.74 -8.29 -2.69
N ALA A 187 6.02 -8.76 -1.47
CA ALA A 187 6.41 -10.15 -1.22
C ALA A 187 5.30 -11.14 -1.57
N PHE A 188 4.03 -10.75 -1.36
CA PHE A 188 2.88 -11.54 -1.79
C PHE A 188 2.86 -11.72 -3.31
N TRP A 189 3.12 -10.66 -4.07
CA TRP A 189 3.17 -10.74 -5.53
C TRP A 189 4.40 -11.48 -6.04
N ASP A 190 5.59 -11.23 -5.50
CA ASP A 190 6.81 -12.00 -5.78
C ASP A 190 6.58 -13.51 -5.56
N LEU A 191 5.87 -13.86 -4.48
CA LEU A 191 5.52 -15.24 -4.17
C LEU A 191 4.53 -15.82 -5.20
N LEU A 192 3.50 -15.06 -5.57
CA LEU A 192 2.54 -15.51 -6.58
C LEU A 192 3.19 -15.70 -7.94
N ASP A 193 4.10 -14.81 -8.34
CA ASP A 193 4.86 -14.94 -9.59
C ASP A 193 5.74 -16.19 -9.56
N PHE A 194 6.49 -16.41 -8.48
CA PHE A 194 7.30 -17.61 -8.29
C PHE A 194 6.46 -18.90 -8.37
N LEU A 195 5.30 -18.92 -7.72
CA LEU A 195 4.38 -20.05 -7.78
C LEU A 195 3.83 -20.23 -9.21
N SER A 196 3.48 -19.13 -9.88
CA SER A 196 2.95 -19.18 -11.25
C SER A 196 3.96 -19.80 -12.22
N GLU A 197 5.22 -19.38 -12.17
CA GLU A 197 6.29 -19.90 -13.02
C GLU A 197 6.52 -21.40 -12.79
N ARG A 198 6.57 -21.81 -11.52
CA ARG A 198 6.86 -23.18 -11.13
C ARG A 198 5.72 -24.16 -11.46
N TYR A 199 4.48 -23.71 -11.39
CA TYR A 199 3.31 -24.58 -11.56
C TYR A 199 2.65 -24.48 -12.94
N ILE A 200 2.79 -23.38 -13.68
CA ILE A 200 2.12 -23.22 -14.98
C ILE A 200 2.95 -23.83 -16.13
N GLY A 201 4.28 -23.81 -16.04
CA GLY A 201 5.20 -24.24 -17.10
C GLY A 201 5.31 -25.75 -17.35
N SER A 202 4.77 -26.59 -16.46
CA SER A 202 4.79 -28.06 -16.61
C SER A 202 3.34 -28.59 -16.59
N GLU A 203 2.80 -28.92 -17.77
CA GLU A 203 1.43 -29.44 -17.88
C GLU A 203 1.19 -30.71 -17.04
N GLY A 204 2.25 -31.48 -16.77
CA GLY A 204 2.19 -32.69 -15.94
C GLY A 204 2.32 -32.48 -14.43
N SER A 205 2.77 -31.30 -13.94
CA SER A 205 3.12 -31.08 -12.53
C SER A 205 2.20 -30.09 -11.78
N LYS A 206 1.02 -29.78 -12.32
CA LYS A 206 0.08 -28.85 -11.66
C LYS A 206 -0.46 -29.46 -10.37
N LYS A 207 0.10 -29.06 -9.23
CA LYS A 207 -0.40 -29.42 -7.89
C LYS A 207 -1.76 -28.77 -7.63
N PHE A 208 -2.56 -29.41 -6.77
CA PHE A 208 -3.73 -28.80 -6.15
C PHE A 208 -3.25 -27.64 -5.25
N PRO A 209 -3.86 -26.43 -5.25
CA PRO A 209 -5.15 -26.01 -5.83
C PRO A 209 -5.07 -25.33 -7.22
N ILE A 210 -3.88 -25.03 -7.74
CA ILE A 210 -3.68 -24.29 -9.00
C ILE A 210 -4.31 -25.03 -10.18
N ARG A 211 -4.24 -26.38 -10.20
CA ARG A 211 -4.89 -27.20 -11.22
C ARG A 211 -6.40 -26.95 -11.29
N THR A 212 -7.05 -26.79 -10.15
CA THR A 212 -8.50 -26.55 -10.04
C THR A 212 -8.85 -25.18 -10.59
N LEU A 213 -8.10 -24.14 -10.22
CA LEU A 213 -8.29 -22.78 -10.74
C LEU A 213 -8.13 -22.72 -12.26
N VAL A 214 -7.09 -23.36 -12.79
CA VAL A 214 -6.88 -23.45 -14.25
C VAL A 214 -7.99 -24.25 -14.93
N ALA A 215 -8.45 -25.34 -14.33
CA ALA A 215 -9.55 -26.14 -14.88
C ALA A 215 -10.87 -25.35 -14.91
N ILE A 216 -11.19 -24.65 -13.82
CA ILE A 216 -12.34 -23.74 -13.74
C ILE A 216 -12.23 -22.67 -14.82
N HIS A 217 -11.08 -21.98 -14.92
CA HIS A 217 -10.88 -20.95 -15.94
C HIS A 217 -11.02 -21.50 -17.35
N LYS A 218 -10.39 -22.64 -17.68
CA LYS A 218 -10.54 -23.31 -18.99
C LYS A 218 -11.99 -23.67 -19.29
N TRP A 219 -12.73 -24.15 -18.30
CA TRP A 219 -14.15 -24.46 -18.44
C TRP A 219 -14.97 -23.18 -18.68
N SER A 220 -14.66 -22.09 -17.98
CA SER A 220 -15.29 -20.78 -18.12
C SER A 220 -15.02 -20.11 -19.47
N THR A 221 -13.93 -20.45 -20.16
CA THR A 221 -13.50 -19.83 -21.43
C THR A 221 -13.63 -20.75 -22.65
N ARG A 222 -14.30 -21.89 -22.51
CA ARG A 222 -14.38 -22.96 -23.53
C ARG A 222 -14.94 -22.53 -24.90
N ASN A 223 -15.77 -21.49 -24.96
CA ASN A 223 -16.43 -21.00 -26.16
C ASN A 223 -15.83 -19.69 -26.70
N VAL A 224 -14.76 -19.18 -26.08
CA VAL A 224 -14.07 -17.99 -26.59
C VAL A 224 -13.35 -18.38 -27.90
N PRO A 225 -13.63 -17.71 -29.04
CA PRO A 225 -12.93 -17.99 -30.28
C PRO A 225 -11.43 -17.86 -30.04
N ARG A 226 -10.68 -18.95 -30.28
CA ARG A 226 -9.21 -18.86 -30.25
C ARG A 226 -8.84 -17.88 -31.36
N ALA A 227 -8.25 -16.74 -30.98
CA ALA A 227 -7.65 -15.85 -31.96
C ALA A 227 -6.75 -16.71 -32.88
N ALA A 228 -6.86 -16.48 -34.20
CA ALA A 228 -6.09 -17.22 -35.19
C ALA A 228 -4.62 -17.26 -34.75
N PRO A 229 -3.92 -18.41 -34.88
CA PRO A 229 -2.57 -18.58 -34.37
C PRO A 229 -1.60 -17.73 -35.19
N HIS A 230 -1.53 -16.42 -34.93
CA HIS A 230 -0.31 -15.66 -35.09
C HIS A 230 0.65 -16.18 -34.04
N SER A 231 1.41 -17.23 -34.38
CA SER A 231 2.57 -17.73 -33.64
C SER A 231 2.56 -17.36 -32.16
N LEU A 232 1.58 -17.90 -31.42
CA LEU A 232 1.52 -17.86 -29.96
C LEU A 232 2.67 -18.73 -29.43
N THR A 233 3.89 -18.23 -29.61
CA THR A 233 5.05 -18.66 -28.84
C THR A 233 4.77 -18.35 -27.38
N ARG A 234 5.46 -19.03 -26.47
CA ARG A 234 5.50 -18.82 -25.01
C ARG A 234 5.31 -17.35 -24.53
N HIS A 235 5.67 -16.37 -25.36
CA HIS A 235 5.40 -14.94 -25.19
C HIS A 235 3.92 -14.58 -25.09
N ALA A 236 3.00 -15.19 -25.84
CA ALA A 236 1.59 -14.80 -25.82
C ALA A 236 0.82 -15.35 -24.60
N LEU A 237 1.23 -16.50 -24.06
CA LEU A 237 0.73 -17.01 -22.78
C LEU A 237 1.32 -16.22 -21.60
N ILE A 238 2.58 -15.80 -21.73
CA ILE A 238 3.19 -14.80 -20.85
C ILE A 238 2.52 -13.43 -21.03
N GLU A 239 2.03 -13.03 -22.20
CA GLU A 239 1.27 -11.78 -22.39
C GLU A 239 -0.18 -11.87 -21.92
N LEU A 240 -0.74 -13.07 -21.76
CA LEU A 240 -2.08 -13.28 -21.18
C LEU A 240 -2.04 -13.36 -19.64
N LEU A 241 -0.90 -13.83 -19.08
CA LEU A 241 -0.59 -13.79 -17.64
C LEU A 241 0.07 -12.48 -17.22
N LYS A 242 0.81 -11.84 -18.14
CA LYS A 242 1.11 -10.42 -18.08
C LYS A 242 -0.19 -9.72 -18.45
N SER A 243 -0.47 -9.18 -19.63
CA SER A 243 -1.63 -8.28 -19.88
C SER A 243 -1.67 -7.04 -18.95
N ASP A 244 -1.02 -7.12 -17.79
CA ASP A 244 0.03 -6.29 -17.19
C ASP A 244 1.26 -6.03 -18.11
N ALA A 245 1.46 -6.74 -19.23
CA ALA A 245 2.63 -6.54 -20.14
C ALA A 245 2.55 -5.30 -21.03
N VAL A 246 1.36 -4.73 -21.22
CA VAL A 246 1.25 -3.46 -21.95
C VAL A 246 2.02 -2.37 -21.19
N TYR A 247 2.19 -2.51 -19.87
CA TYR A 247 2.99 -1.58 -19.07
C TYR A 247 4.51 -1.81 -19.20
N ASP A 248 4.97 -3.05 -19.35
CA ASP A 248 6.40 -3.38 -19.55
C ASP A 248 6.92 -3.02 -20.96
N TYR A 249 6.09 -3.17 -21.99
CA TYR A 249 6.46 -2.75 -23.35
C TYR A 249 6.49 -1.22 -23.49
N ILE A 250 5.62 -0.50 -22.77
CA ILE A 250 5.64 0.97 -22.71
C ILE A 250 6.76 1.48 -21.78
N SER A 251 7.15 0.74 -20.72
CA SER A 251 8.25 1.15 -19.82
C SER A 251 9.63 0.91 -20.43
N GLN A 252 9.81 -0.18 -21.20
CA GLN A 252 11.08 -0.49 -21.87
C GLN A 252 11.33 0.34 -23.14
N ASN A 253 10.28 0.80 -23.82
CA ASN A 253 10.38 1.66 -25.01
C ASN A 253 10.22 3.17 -24.74
N ARG A 254 10.17 3.61 -23.47
CA ARG A 254 10.24 5.03 -23.10
C ARG A 254 11.69 5.54 -22.94
N LYS A 255 12.63 4.96 -23.69
CA LYS A 255 13.88 5.62 -24.06
C LYS A 255 13.67 6.29 -25.42
N ILE A 256 13.08 7.49 -25.39
CA ILE A 256 13.26 8.49 -26.45
C ILE A 256 14.55 9.25 -26.08
N PRO A 257 15.43 9.59 -27.05
CA PRO A 257 16.81 10.06 -26.87
C PRO A 257 17.03 11.14 -25.81
#